data_AF-A0A2E9SW63-F1
#
_entry.id   AF-A0A2E9SW63-F1
#
_cell.length_a   1.000
_cell.length_b   1.000
_cell.length_c   1.000
_cell.angle_alpha   90.00
_cell.angle_beta   90.00
_cell.angle_gamma   90.00
#
_symmetry.space_group_name_H-M   'P 1'
#
loop_
_entity.id
_entity.type
_entity.pdbx_description
1 polymer ?
#
loop_
_entity_poly.entity_id
_entity_poly.type
_entity_poly.pdbx_seq_one_letter_code
_entity_poly.pdbx_strand_id
1 'polypeptide(L)'
;MEQVYDYIIIGSGSAGSAMAYRLGEDGTRRILVLEFGGSDAGPLIQMPAALSYPMNMKRYDWGYLAEPEPALGGRRLVCPRGKVIGGSSSINGMIYVRGHAGDYTHWADSGAAGWGYTDVLPYFRRMETSHGGEAPWRGTDGPLHITRGPRDNPLHAAFVEAASAAGYAATPDYNGHRQEGFGPADMTVWKGRRWSSANAYLRPAMARGNVDLVTGAMVDRVIFDGKVAVGVEFVRRGARHRVDARAEVVLAAGAINSPQILQRSGIGPGKVLQAAGVDVRVDRAGVGENLQDHLEVYFQ
;
A
#
# COMPACT_ATOMS: atom_id res chain seq x y z
N MET A 1 -1.23 -33.02 6.56
CA MET A 1 -1.72 -32.18 7.67
C MET A 1 -2.06 -30.83 7.08
N GLU A 2 -3.33 -30.45 7.06
CA GLU A 2 -3.75 -29.10 6.68
C GLU A 2 -3.10 -28.10 7.64
N GLN A 3 -2.31 -27.18 7.09
CA GLN A 3 -1.76 -26.07 7.89
C GLN A 3 -2.88 -25.04 8.06
N VAL A 4 -3.47 -25.02 9.26
CA VAL A 4 -4.49 -24.03 9.62
C VAL A 4 -3.78 -22.77 10.12
N TYR A 5 -4.12 -21.62 9.54
CA TYR A 5 -3.60 -20.31 9.93
C TYR A 5 -4.65 -19.54 10.73
N ASP A 6 -4.22 -18.67 11.64
CA ASP A 6 -5.12 -17.71 12.29
C ASP A 6 -5.62 -16.67 11.30
N TYR A 7 -4.68 -16.09 10.56
CA TYR A 7 -4.94 -15.03 9.61
C TYR A 7 -4.37 -15.40 8.26
N ILE A 8 -5.17 -15.16 7.21
CA ILE A 8 -4.71 -15.18 5.83
C ILE A 8 -4.71 -13.75 5.31
N ILE A 9 -3.55 -13.23 4.92
CA ILE A 9 -3.39 -11.91 4.33
C ILE A 9 -3.17 -12.07 2.82
N ILE A 10 -4.07 -11.47 2.04
CA ILE A 10 -4.00 -11.52 0.58
C ILE A 10 -3.24 -10.29 0.08
N GLY A 11 -2.01 -10.49 -0.37
CA GLY A 11 -1.11 -9.44 -0.85
C GLY A 11 -0.05 -9.06 0.19
N SER A 12 1.21 -9.05 -0.23
CA SER A 12 2.35 -8.64 0.60
C SER A 12 2.71 -7.15 0.43
N GLY A 13 1.77 -6.34 -0.08
CA GLY A 13 1.94 -4.90 -0.29
C GLY A 13 2.16 -4.10 1.00
N SER A 14 2.08 -2.76 0.90
CA SER A 14 2.31 -1.85 2.02
C SER A 14 1.49 -2.21 3.26
N ALA A 15 0.16 -2.33 3.10
CA ALA A 15 -0.75 -2.68 4.20
C ALA A 15 -0.57 -4.14 4.64
N GLY A 16 -0.48 -5.09 3.70
CA GLY A 16 -0.35 -6.51 4.03
C GLY A 16 0.91 -6.84 4.81
N SER A 17 2.04 -6.22 4.44
CA SER A 17 3.31 -6.32 5.19
C SER A 17 3.17 -5.80 6.62
N ALA A 18 2.55 -4.63 6.80
CA ALA A 18 2.35 -4.03 8.13
C ALA A 18 1.39 -4.86 9.00
N MET A 19 0.31 -5.38 8.41
CA MET A 19 -0.64 -6.26 9.09
C MET A 19 0.02 -7.56 9.53
N ALA A 20 0.82 -8.20 8.66
CA ALA A 20 1.54 -9.42 9.01
C ALA A 20 2.48 -9.21 10.21
N TYR A 21 3.19 -8.08 10.23
CA TYR A 21 4.06 -7.72 11.34
C TYR A 21 3.31 -7.50 12.65
N ARG A 22 2.19 -6.76 12.62
CA ARG A 22 1.44 -6.39 13.82
C ARG A 22 0.61 -7.54 14.38
N LEU A 23 -0.06 -8.31 13.52
CA LEU A 23 -0.80 -9.50 13.95
C LEU A 23 0.14 -10.57 14.50
N GLY A 24 1.36 -10.67 13.96
CA GLY A 24 2.36 -11.66 14.35
C GLY A 24 3.23 -11.25 15.53
N GLU A 25 3.01 -10.05 16.09
CA GLU A 25 3.92 -9.44 17.08
C GLU A 25 4.02 -10.26 18.37
N ASP A 26 2.98 -11.00 18.74
CA ASP A 26 2.95 -11.85 19.94
C ASP A 26 3.62 -13.23 19.77
N GLY A 27 3.95 -13.63 18.54
CA GLY A 27 4.56 -14.94 18.23
C GLY A 27 3.62 -16.15 18.35
N THR A 28 2.40 -15.99 18.86
CA THR A 28 1.44 -17.09 19.10
C THR A 28 0.53 -17.35 17.90
N ARG A 29 0.23 -16.31 17.12
CA ARG A 29 -0.65 -16.38 15.95
C ARG A 29 0.12 -16.87 14.72
N ARG A 30 -0.45 -17.82 13.98
CA ARG A 30 0.06 -18.29 12.69
C ARG A 30 -0.52 -17.45 11.56
N ILE A 31 0.33 -16.82 10.77
CA ILE A 31 -0.10 -15.92 9.69
C ILE A 31 0.41 -16.42 8.35
N LEU A 32 -0.48 -16.50 7.36
CA LEU A 32 -0.13 -16.78 5.98
C LEU A 32 -0.27 -15.50 5.15
N VAL A 33 0.79 -15.11 4.46
CA VAL A 33 0.76 -14.05 3.45
C VAL A 33 0.82 -14.70 2.07
N LEU A 34 -0.19 -14.42 1.23
CA LEU A 34 -0.24 -14.88 -0.15
C LEU A 34 0.13 -13.74 -1.10
N GLU A 35 1.18 -13.91 -1.89
CA GLU A 35 1.66 -12.91 -2.85
C GLU A 35 1.74 -13.52 -4.25
N PHE A 36 1.19 -12.83 -5.25
CA PHE A 36 1.34 -13.28 -6.63
C PHE A 36 2.74 -13.00 -7.18
N GLY A 37 3.27 -11.82 -6.85
CA GLY A 37 4.57 -11.34 -7.30
C GLY A 37 5.76 -12.18 -6.84
N GLY A 38 6.89 -11.89 -7.50
CA GLY A 38 8.19 -12.50 -7.21
C GLY A 38 8.98 -11.74 -6.14
N SER A 39 10.27 -12.07 -6.06
CA SER A 39 11.21 -11.43 -5.13
C SER A 39 11.51 -9.97 -5.50
N ASP A 40 11.64 -9.13 -4.47
CA ASP A 40 12.12 -7.75 -4.53
C ASP A 40 13.65 -7.62 -4.42
N ALA A 41 14.37 -8.76 -4.51
CA ALA A 41 15.83 -8.78 -4.48
C ALA A 41 16.44 -8.21 -5.77
N GLY A 42 17.52 -7.47 -5.61
CA GLY A 42 18.34 -6.96 -6.71
C GLY A 42 18.39 -5.42 -6.78
N PRO A 43 19.37 -4.89 -7.53
CA PRO A 43 19.66 -3.46 -7.55
C PRO A 43 18.52 -2.62 -8.13
N LEU A 44 17.76 -3.16 -9.10
CA LEU A 44 16.67 -2.43 -9.76
C LEU A 44 15.56 -1.99 -8.80
N ILE A 45 15.34 -2.73 -7.71
CA ILE A 45 14.37 -2.37 -6.68
C ILE A 45 15.05 -1.65 -5.52
N GLN A 46 16.18 -2.19 -5.05
CA GLN A 46 16.79 -1.75 -3.79
C GLN A 46 17.54 -0.41 -3.93
N MET A 47 17.96 -0.03 -5.15
CA MET A 47 18.62 1.24 -5.45
C MET A 47 17.57 2.34 -5.73
N PRO A 48 17.49 3.41 -4.91
CA PRO A 48 16.52 4.49 -5.12
C PRO A 48 16.56 5.12 -6.52
N ALA A 49 17.77 5.33 -7.07
CA ALA A 49 17.96 5.92 -8.39
C ALA A 49 17.42 5.06 -9.56
N ALA A 50 17.13 3.78 -9.33
CA ALA A 50 16.56 2.89 -10.35
C ALA A 50 15.03 2.93 -10.43
N LEU A 51 14.33 3.81 -9.71
CA LEU A 51 12.86 3.74 -9.53
C LEU A 51 12.05 3.60 -10.83
N SER A 52 12.49 4.19 -11.94
CA SER A 52 11.78 4.14 -13.22
C SER A 52 11.78 2.73 -13.85
N TYR A 53 12.80 1.92 -13.57
CA TYR A 53 12.91 0.56 -14.12
C TYR A 53 11.81 -0.37 -13.60
N PRO A 54 11.65 -0.61 -12.28
CA PRO A 54 10.68 -1.58 -11.80
C PRO A 54 9.24 -1.19 -12.11
N MET A 55 8.91 0.11 -12.18
CA MET A 55 7.58 0.56 -12.61
C MET A 55 7.24 0.22 -14.07
N ASN A 56 8.24 0.04 -14.92
CA ASN A 56 8.05 -0.22 -16.37
C ASN A 56 8.41 -1.65 -16.77
N MET A 57 8.65 -2.54 -15.80
CA MET A 57 9.03 -3.93 -16.05
C MET A 57 7.86 -4.87 -15.75
N LYS A 58 7.41 -5.63 -16.75
CA LYS A 58 6.38 -6.70 -16.58
C LYS A 58 6.68 -7.69 -15.45
N ARG A 59 7.95 -7.82 -15.06
CA ARG A 59 8.40 -8.63 -13.93
C ARG A 59 7.88 -8.11 -12.58
N TYR A 60 7.83 -6.80 -12.39
CA TYR A 60 7.54 -6.14 -11.11
C TYR A 60 6.26 -5.32 -11.13
N ASP A 61 5.70 -5.06 -12.31
CA ASP A 61 4.47 -4.31 -12.50
C ASP A 61 3.34 -5.24 -13.01
N TRP A 62 2.12 -4.95 -12.58
CA TRP A 62 0.90 -5.56 -13.11
C TRP A 62 0.62 -5.12 -14.55
N GLY A 63 1.02 -3.91 -14.94
CA GLY A 63 0.84 -3.40 -16.30
C GLY A 63 -0.60 -3.03 -16.62
N TYR A 64 -1.36 -2.54 -15.63
CA TYR A 64 -2.72 -2.07 -15.86
C TYR A 64 -2.73 -0.85 -16.78
N LEU A 65 -3.77 -0.78 -17.61
CA LEU A 65 -4.08 0.34 -18.47
C LEU A 65 -5.51 0.77 -18.17
N ALA A 66 -5.70 2.07 -17.97
CA ALA A 66 -7.04 2.64 -17.90
C ALA A 66 -7.76 2.48 -19.25
N GLU A 67 -9.09 2.50 -19.19
CA GLU A 67 -9.92 2.66 -20.38
C GLU A 67 -9.63 4.02 -21.07
N PRO A 68 -9.94 4.18 -22.37
CA PRO A 68 -9.78 5.46 -23.06
C PRO A 68 -10.55 6.57 -22.35
N GLU A 69 -9.85 7.62 -21.93
CA GLU A 69 -10.46 8.74 -21.20
C GLU A 69 -10.90 9.85 -22.18
N PRO A 70 -12.21 10.10 -22.35
CA PRO A 70 -12.71 11.14 -23.25
C PRO A 70 -12.16 12.54 -22.96
N ALA A 71 -12.03 12.91 -21.68
CA ALA A 71 -11.49 14.21 -21.26
C ALA A 71 -9.99 14.37 -21.56
N LEU A 72 -9.30 13.27 -21.90
CA LEU A 72 -7.88 13.26 -22.27
C LEU A 72 -7.66 12.94 -23.75
N GLY A 73 -8.69 13.11 -24.58
CA GLY A 73 -8.61 12.86 -26.02
C GLY A 73 -8.54 11.38 -26.39
N GLY A 74 -9.16 10.51 -25.59
CA GLY A 74 -9.16 9.06 -25.80
C GLY A 74 -7.85 8.37 -25.42
N ARG A 75 -6.96 9.05 -24.70
CA ARG A 75 -5.72 8.44 -24.20
C ARG A 75 -6.03 7.36 -23.17
N ARG A 76 -5.22 6.30 -23.20
CA ARG A 76 -5.17 5.27 -22.16
C ARG A 76 -3.97 5.54 -21.28
N LEU A 77 -4.20 5.66 -19.98
CA LEU A 77 -3.14 5.92 -19.01
C LEU A 77 -2.60 4.62 -18.43
N VAL A 78 -1.29 4.58 -18.21
CA VAL A 78 -0.65 3.49 -17.46
C VAL A 78 -0.94 3.63 -15.98
N CYS A 79 -1.28 2.53 -15.32
CA CYS A 79 -1.57 2.49 -13.89
C CYS A 79 -0.65 1.47 -13.20
N PRO A 80 0.64 1.80 -13.01
CA PRO A 80 1.62 0.84 -12.51
C PRO A 80 1.30 0.43 -11.07
N ARG A 81 1.23 -0.88 -10.81
CA ARG A 81 0.99 -1.45 -9.48
C ARG A 81 2.00 -2.56 -9.22
N GLY A 82 2.61 -2.53 -8.04
CA GLY A 82 3.65 -3.49 -7.69
C GLY A 82 3.11 -4.92 -7.64
N LYS A 83 3.74 -5.79 -8.44
CA LYS A 83 3.54 -7.23 -8.55
C LYS A 83 4.79 -7.95 -8.07
N VAL A 84 5.14 -7.70 -6.82
CA VAL A 84 6.40 -8.12 -6.20
C VAL A 84 6.24 -8.08 -4.68
N ILE A 85 7.06 -8.81 -3.93
CA ILE A 85 7.13 -8.68 -2.46
C ILE A 85 7.25 -7.20 -2.05
N GLY A 86 6.39 -6.74 -1.14
CA GLY A 86 6.28 -5.32 -0.74
C GLY A 86 5.32 -4.49 -1.61
N GLY A 87 4.79 -5.07 -2.69
CA GLY A 87 3.83 -4.45 -3.60
C GLY A 87 4.34 -3.11 -4.15
N SER A 88 3.46 -2.11 -4.19
CA SER A 88 3.82 -0.80 -4.73
C SER A 88 4.92 -0.07 -3.95
N SER A 89 5.16 -0.38 -2.66
CA SER A 89 6.28 0.21 -1.91
C SER A 89 7.65 -0.18 -2.46
N SER A 90 7.73 -1.32 -3.16
CA SER A 90 8.94 -1.81 -3.81
C SER A 90 9.19 -1.15 -5.16
N ILE A 91 8.24 -0.40 -5.71
CA ILE A 91 8.38 0.25 -7.03
C ILE A 91 8.11 1.77 -7.02
N ASN A 92 7.57 2.33 -5.94
CA ASN A 92 7.18 3.75 -5.87
C ASN A 92 8.36 4.74 -5.93
N GLY A 93 8.06 6.03 -5.98
CA GLY A 93 9.04 7.13 -5.91
C GLY A 93 9.62 7.41 -4.52
N MET A 94 9.27 6.62 -3.50
CA MET A 94 9.75 6.71 -2.09
C MET A 94 9.42 8.01 -1.34
N ILE A 95 8.80 9.00 -1.98
CA ILE A 95 8.28 10.20 -1.31
C ILE A 95 7.31 9.78 -0.19
N TYR A 96 7.54 10.31 1.01
CA TYR A 96 6.75 10.03 2.20
C TYR A 96 5.92 11.25 2.59
N VAL A 97 4.60 11.14 2.43
CA VAL A 97 3.63 12.19 2.79
C VAL A 97 2.50 11.55 3.58
N ARG A 98 2.18 12.13 4.74
CA ARG A 98 1.07 11.66 5.59
C ARG A 98 -0.30 12.10 5.10
N GLY A 99 -0.41 13.24 4.44
CA GLY A 99 -1.70 13.87 4.10
C GLY A 99 -2.04 15.04 5.03
N HIS A 100 -3.04 15.82 4.66
CA HIS A 100 -3.51 16.97 5.44
C HIS A 100 -4.40 16.50 6.59
N ALA A 101 -4.40 17.21 7.72
CA ALA A 101 -5.34 16.91 8.81
C ALA A 101 -6.81 16.93 8.33
N GLY A 102 -7.12 17.82 7.38
CA GLY A 102 -8.44 17.92 6.75
C GLY A 102 -8.86 16.67 5.96
N ASP A 103 -7.92 15.88 5.42
CA ASP A 103 -8.24 14.63 4.71
C ASP A 103 -8.86 13.63 5.69
N TYR A 104 -8.28 13.52 6.89
CA TYR A 104 -8.72 12.63 7.96
C TYR A 104 -10.00 13.13 8.65
N THR A 105 -10.12 14.45 8.83
CA THR A 105 -11.39 15.05 9.27
C THR A 105 -12.50 14.71 8.29
N HIS A 106 -12.26 14.85 6.99
CA HIS A 106 -13.24 14.49 5.96
C HIS A 106 -13.61 12.99 6.01
N TRP A 107 -12.67 12.09 6.28
CA TRP A 107 -12.98 10.67 6.48
C TRP A 107 -13.90 10.43 7.67
N ALA A 108 -13.60 11.05 8.82
CA ALA A 108 -14.42 10.93 10.02
C ALA A 108 -15.84 11.49 9.78
N ASP A 109 -15.94 12.67 9.17
CA ASP A 109 -17.21 13.31 8.82
C ASP A 109 -18.02 12.50 7.79
N SER A 110 -17.33 11.73 6.94
CA SER A 110 -17.93 10.82 5.96
C SER A 110 -18.34 9.46 6.56
N GLY A 111 -18.21 9.28 7.87
CA GLY A 111 -18.68 8.10 8.60
C GLY A 111 -17.58 7.12 9.01
N ALA A 112 -16.30 7.39 8.72
CA ALA A 112 -15.18 6.63 9.25
C ALA A 112 -14.87 7.06 10.71
N ALA A 113 -15.80 6.79 11.62
CA ALA A 113 -15.65 7.16 13.03
C ALA A 113 -14.33 6.63 13.62
N GLY A 114 -13.58 7.50 14.30
CA GLY A 114 -12.26 7.18 14.85
C GLY A 114 -11.09 7.25 13.85
N TRP A 115 -11.30 7.86 12.67
CA TRP A 115 -10.25 8.12 11.68
C TRP A 115 -9.88 9.61 11.54
N GLY A 116 -10.24 10.45 12.52
CA GLY A 116 -9.82 11.84 12.53
C GLY A 116 -8.31 11.98 12.70
N TYR A 117 -7.74 13.15 12.38
CA TYR A 117 -6.28 13.32 12.41
C TYR A 117 -5.66 12.99 13.79
N THR A 118 -6.34 13.37 14.87
CA THR A 118 -5.93 13.06 16.24
C THR A 118 -5.92 11.57 16.54
N ASP A 119 -6.80 10.80 15.90
CA ASP A 119 -6.89 9.34 16.08
C ASP A 119 -5.77 8.61 15.32
N VAL A 120 -5.42 9.10 14.12
CA VAL A 120 -4.39 8.47 13.27
C VAL A 120 -2.97 8.94 13.58
N LEU A 121 -2.77 10.13 14.16
CA LEU A 121 -1.44 10.65 14.50
C LEU A 121 -0.60 9.69 15.36
N PRO A 122 -1.14 9.02 16.40
CA PRO A 122 -0.41 7.99 17.13
C PRO A 122 0.09 6.84 16.24
N TYR A 123 -0.65 6.47 15.20
CA TYR A 123 -0.24 5.43 14.24
C TYR A 123 0.84 5.93 13.28
N PHE A 124 0.76 7.18 12.84
CA PHE A 124 1.84 7.82 12.09
C PHE A 124 3.15 7.88 12.89
N ARG A 125 3.07 8.16 14.19
CA ARG A 125 4.25 8.12 15.07
C ARG A 125 4.73 6.68 15.27
N ARG A 126 3.84 5.73 15.54
CA ARG A 126 4.18 4.32 15.75
C ARG A 126 4.78 3.63 14.51
N MET A 127 4.44 4.09 13.30
CA MET A 127 4.94 3.46 12.07
C MET A 127 6.38 3.88 11.73
N GLU A 128 6.81 5.07 12.12
CA GLU A 128 8.04 5.66 11.61
C GLU A 128 9.18 5.77 12.62
N THR A 129 10.40 5.66 12.11
CA THR A 129 11.60 6.23 12.70
C THR A 129 12.06 7.37 11.80
N SER A 130 11.67 8.60 12.16
CA SER A 130 12.08 9.81 11.44
C SER A 130 13.47 10.26 11.88
N HIS A 131 14.39 10.42 10.94
CA HIS A 131 15.75 10.93 11.17
C HIS A 131 15.80 12.47 11.06
N GLY A 132 14.79 13.15 11.61
CA GLY A 132 14.57 14.58 11.52
C GLY A 132 13.08 14.94 11.66
N GLY A 133 12.76 16.22 11.43
CA GLY A 133 11.39 16.73 11.49
C GLY A 133 11.01 17.31 12.85
N GLU A 134 9.74 17.69 12.98
CA GLU A 134 9.25 18.52 14.08
C GLU A 134 8.67 17.69 15.25
N ALA A 135 9.24 17.84 16.44
CA ALA A 135 8.61 17.31 17.66
C ALA A 135 7.37 18.16 18.03
N PRO A 136 6.27 17.56 18.53
CA PRO A 136 6.06 16.14 18.89
C PRO A 136 5.42 15.29 17.78
N TRP A 137 5.36 15.77 16.54
CA TRP A 137 4.59 15.17 15.45
C TRP A 137 5.22 13.90 14.86
N ARG A 138 6.53 13.72 15.05
CA ARG A 138 7.29 12.61 14.45
C ARG A 138 7.45 11.41 15.38
N GLY A 139 7.53 10.24 14.79
CA GLY A 139 7.92 8.99 15.45
C GLY A 139 9.42 8.75 15.35
N THR A 140 10.00 8.05 16.32
CA THR A 140 11.46 7.85 16.41
C THR A 140 11.87 6.40 16.64
N ASP A 141 10.91 5.47 16.70
CA ASP A 141 11.13 4.07 17.08
C ASP A 141 10.35 3.07 16.20
N GLY A 142 9.57 3.56 15.23
CA GLY A 142 8.81 2.72 14.31
C GLY A 142 9.68 2.05 13.24
N PRO A 143 9.23 0.94 12.65
CA PRO A 143 10.06 0.14 11.73
C PRO A 143 10.35 0.80 10.37
N LEU A 144 9.55 1.79 9.97
CA LEU A 144 9.74 2.50 8.70
C LEU A 144 10.71 3.67 8.91
N HIS A 145 11.95 3.52 8.46
CA HIS A 145 12.91 4.62 8.48
C HIS A 145 12.59 5.67 7.42
N ILE A 146 12.55 6.93 7.86
CA ILE A 146 12.30 8.10 7.03
C ILE A 146 13.51 9.00 7.10
N THR A 147 14.07 9.35 5.95
CA THR A 147 15.20 10.28 5.84
C THR A 147 14.82 11.45 4.96
N ARG A 148 15.56 12.53 5.13
CA ARG A 148 15.49 13.73 4.28
C ARG A 148 16.75 13.80 3.45
N GLY A 149 16.61 14.08 2.16
CA GLY A 149 17.76 14.14 1.26
C GLY A 149 18.70 15.29 1.59
N PRO A 150 20.01 15.14 1.38
CA PRO A 150 20.93 16.26 1.47
C PRO A 150 20.55 17.28 0.39
N ARG A 151 20.07 18.46 0.79
CA ARG A 151 19.57 19.51 -0.11
C ARG A 151 20.72 20.41 -0.60
N ASP A 152 21.84 19.79 -0.98
CA ASP A 152 23.07 20.51 -1.26
C ASP A 152 23.05 21.17 -2.65
N ASN A 153 22.12 20.78 -3.52
CA ASN A 153 21.89 21.43 -4.80
C ASN A 153 21.27 22.82 -4.59
N PRO A 154 21.91 23.91 -5.10
CA PRO A 154 21.41 25.29 -4.91
C PRO A 154 20.00 25.51 -5.45
N LEU A 155 19.53 24.69 -6.41
CA LEU A 155 18.17 24.75 -6.92
C LEU A 155 17.09 24.53 -5.84
N HIS A 156 17.40 23.77 -4.78
CA HIS A 156 16.45 23.59 -3.68
C HIS A 156 16.18 24.88 -2.91
N ALA A 157 17.23 25.67 -2.63
CA ALA A 157 17.09 26.96 -1.97
C ALA A 157 16.37 27.95 -2.89
N ALA A 158 16.84 28.05 -4.15
CA ALA A 158 16.24 28.95 -5.14
C ALA A 158 14.74 28.70 -5.34
N PHE A 159 14.29 27.44 -5.35
CA PHE A 159 12.87 27.12 -5.48
C PHE A 159 12.03 27.57 -4.28
N VAL A 160 12.51 27.36 -3.05
CA VAL A 160 11.81 27.79 -1.82
C VAL A 160 11.79 29.32 -1.71
N GLU A 161 12.89 29.99 -2.07
CA GLU A 161 12.98 31.45 -2.11
C GLU A 161 12.02 32.04 -3.14
N ALA A 162 11.97 31.47 -4.35
CA ALA A 162 11.04 31.91 -5.39
C ALA A 162 9.57 31.72 -4.97
N ALA A 163 9.22 30.59 -4.34
CA ALA A 163 7.88 30.37 -3.81
C ALA A 163 7.53 31.38 -2.70
N SER A 164 8.50 31.71 -1.84
CA SER A 164 8.32 32.72 -0.79
C SER A 164 8.12 34.12 -1.38
N ALA A 165 8.88 34.49 -2.40
CA ALA A 165 8.72 35.76 -3.12
C ALA A 165 7.38 35.85 -3.86
N ALA A 166 6.81 34.71 -4.28
CA ALA A 166 5.47 34.62 -4.85
C ALA A 166 4.34 34.65 -3.79
N GLY A 167 4.67 34.73 -2.50
CA GLY A 167 3.70 34.87 -1.41
C GLY A 167 3.32 33.56 -0.71
N TYR A 168 3.96 32.44 -1.03
CA TYR A 168 3.72 31.16 -0.37
C TYR A 168 4.62 30.96 0.85
N ALA A 169 4.14 30.20 1.85
CA ALA A 169 4.94 29.92 3.03
C ALA A 169 6.00 28.83 2.78
N ALA A 170 7.17 28.98 3.37
CA ALA A 170 8.09 27.87 3.55
C ALA A 170 7.62 26.95 4.70
N THR A 171 7.93 25.66 4.61
CA THR A 171 7.74 24.69 5.70
C THR A 171 9.03 23.91 5.97
N PRO A 172 9.47 23.81 7.24
CA PRO A 172 10.60 22.97 7.59
C PRO A 172 10.23 21.47 7.57
N ASP A 173 8.96 21.13 7.72
CA ASP A 173 8.45 19.76 7.79
C ASP A 173 6.97 19.70 7.41
N TYR A 174 6.66 19.26 6.19
CA TYR A 174 5.26 19.12 5.77
C TYR A 174 4.55 17.94 6.46
N ASN A 175 5.27 17.06 7.16
CA ASN A 175 4.66 16.00 7.98
C ASN A 175 4.55 16.42 9.46
N GLY A 176 4.91 17.67 9.78
CA GLY A 176 4.89 18.29 11.11
C GLY A 176 3.57 18.98 11.44
N HIS A 177 3.63 20.13 12.13
CA HIS A 177 2.41 20.86 12.53
C HIS A 177 1.60 21.40 11.34
N ARG A 178 2.28 21.77 10.25
CA ARG A 178 1.69 22.39 9.06
C ARG A 178 2.21 21.74 7.80
N GLN A 179 1.30 21.11 7.06
CA GLN A 179 1.62 20.49 5.78
C GLN A 179 1.80 21.53 4.66
N GLU A 180 0.93 22.56 4.62
CA GLU A 180 1.00 23.59 3.58
C GLU A 180 2.31 24.36 3.63
N GLY A 181 3.00 24.37 2.49
CA GLY A 181 4.19 25.17 2.27
C GLY A 181 5.23 24.48 1.40
N PHE A 182 6.31 25.22 1.12
CA PHE A 182 7.41 24.78 0.29
C PHE A 182 8.60 24.40 1.17
N GLY A 183 9.09 23.17 1.02
CA GLY A 183 10.01 22.59 1.98
C GLY A 183 10.72 21.34 1.49
N PRO A 184 11.57 20.75 2.35
CA PRO A 184 12.22 19.48 2.04
C PRO A 184 11.20 18.35 1.93
N ALA A 185 11.47 17.41 1.02
CA ALA A 185 10.75 16.15 0.96
C ALA A 185 11.41 15.04 1.77
N ASP A 186 10.56 14.32 2.50
CA ASP A 186 10.94 13.12 3.21
C ASP A 186 10.81 11.90 2.29
N MET A 187 11.66 10.91 2.52
CA MET A 187 11.68 9.68 1.73
C MET A 187 11.85 8.43 2.59
N THR A 188 11.25 7.33 2.14
CA THR A 188 11.49 5.99 2.69
C THR A 188 12.77 5.39 2.11
N VAL A 189 13.90 6.02 2.44
CA VAL A 189 15.26 5.57 2.11
C VAL A 189 16.06 5.47 3.40
N TRP A 190 16.80 4.37 3.57
CA TRP A 190 17.63 4.17 4.74
C TRP A 190 18.96 3.50 4.36
N LYS A 191 20.08 4.07 4.85
CA LYS A 191 21.44 3.61 4.53
C LYS A 191 21.65 3.42 3.01
N GLY A 192 21.19 4.38 2.21
CA GLY A 192 21.33 4.39 0.75
C GLY A 192 20.43 3.40 -0.01
N ARG A 193 19.48 2.75 0.67
CA ARG A 193 18.60 1.73 0.08
C ARG A 193 17.14 2.13 0.19
N ARG A 194 16.33 1.73 -0.80
CA ARG A 194 14.88 1.77 -0.70
C ARG A 194 14.43 1.05 0.57
N TRP A 195 13.63 1.72 1.39
CA TRP A 195 13.09 1.16 2.62
C TRP A 195 11.60 0.80 2.46
N SER A 196 11.35 -0.24 1.67
CA SER A 196 10.00 -0.76 1.36
C SER A 196 9.30 -1.33 2.60
N SER A 197 7.99 -1.56 2.52
CA SER A 197 7.25 -2.26 3.57
C SER A 197 7.74 -3.69 3.79
N ALA A 198 8.30 -4.31 2.74
CA ALA A 198 8.89 -5.63 2.86
C ALA A 198 10.17 -5.62 3.71
N ASN A 199 10.98 -4.56 3.63
CA ASN A 199 12.16 -4.37 4.46
C ASN A 199 11.78 -3.98 5.90
N ALA A 200 10.88 -2.99 6.04
CA ALA A 200 10.47 -2.47 7.34
C ALA A 200 9.65 -3.46 8.17
N TYR A 201 8.72 -4.20 7.55
CA TYR A 201 7.74 -5.01 8.26
C TYR A 201 7.85 -6.51 7.93
N LEU A 202 7.72 -6.90 6.66
CA LEU A 202 7.51 -8.30 6.31
C LEU A 202 8.69 -9.20 6.69
N ARG A 203 9.92 -8.80 6.35
CA ARG A 203 11.13 -9.56 6.70
C ARG A 203 11.31 -9.72 8.21
N PRO A 204 11.23 -8.65 9.03
CA PRO A 204 11.20 -8.81 10.48
C PRO A 204 10.08 -9.71 11.00
N ALA A 205 8.89 -9.66 10.39
CA ALA A 205 7.76 -10.52 10.79
C ALA A 205 8.07 -12.01 10.52
N MET A 206 8.57 -12.33 9.32
CA MET A 206 8.96 -13.69 8.94
C MET A 206 10.09 -14.25 9.81
N ALA A 207 11.04 -13.39 10.23
CA ALA A 207 12.15 -13.79 11.09
C ALA A 207 11.71 -14.30 12.48
N ARG A 208 10.48 -13.99 12.92
CA ARG A 208 9.89 -14.52 14.17
C ARG A 208 9.45 -15.98 14.05
N GLY A 209 9.31 -16.52 12.84
CA GLY A 209 8.97 -17.93 12.58
C GLY A 209 7.47 -18.26 12.59
N ASN A 210 6.59 -17.31 12.92
CA ASN A 210 5.13 -17.48 12.93
C ASN A 210 4.40 -16.88 11.71
N VAL A 211 5.14 -16.27 10.78
CA VAL A 211 4.60 -15.67 9.55
C VAL A 211 5.19 -16.37 8.33
N ASP A 212 4.34 -17.05 7.58
CA ASP A 212 4.71 -17.72 6.33
C ASP A 212 4.36 -16.84 5.13
N LEU A 213 5.21 -16.86 4.10
CA LEU A 213 5.00 -16.17 2.84
C LEU A 213 4.97 -17.19 1.69
N VAL A 214 3.88 -17.19 0.92
CA VAL A 214 3.77 -17.99 -0.30
C VAL A 214 3.70 -17.05 -1.50
N THR A 215 4.75 -17.10 -2.33
CA THR A 215 4.85 -16.35 -3.58
C THR A 215 4.31 -17.13 -4.78
N GLY A 216 3.99 -16.42 -5.86
CA GLY A 216 3.37 -17.00 -7.06
C GLY A 216 1.93 -17.48 -6.82
N ALA A 217 1.28 -17.00 -5.76
CA ALA A 217 -0.08 -17.36 -5.36
C ALA A 217 -1.07 -16.27 -5.83
N MET A 218 -1.86 -16.58 -6.85
CA MET A 218 -2.94 -15.72 -7.32
C MET A 218 -4.22 -16.08 -6.58
N VAL A 219 -4.65 -15.26 -5.64
CA VAL A 219 -5.91 -15.49 -4.91
C VAL A 219 -7.09 -15.24 -5.85
N ASP A 220 -7.94 -16.25 -5.97
CA ASP A 220 -9.13 -16.22 -6.82
C ASP A 220 -10.29 -15.58 -6.06
N ARG A 221 -10.67 -16.19 -4.92
CA ARG A 221 -11.83 -15.79 -4.11
C ARG A 221 -11.67 -16.16 -2.64
N VAL A 222 -12.47 -15.51 -1.80
CA VAL A 222 -12.69 -15.84 -0.39
C VAL A 222 -13.76 -16.93 -0.28
N ILE A 223 -13.52 -17.90 0.60
CA ILE A 223 -14.44 -19.00 0.91
C ILE A 223 -15.22 -18.63 2.16
N PHE A 224 -16.50 -19.00 2.21
CA PHE A 224 -17.37 -18.65 3.31
C PHE A 224 -18.22 -19.83 3.78
N ASP A 225 -18.47 -19.86 5.09
CA ASP A 225 -19.53 -20.63 5.73
C ASP A 225 -20.60 -19.64 6.25
N GLY A 226 -21.82 -19.73 5.71
CA GLY A 226 -22.91 -18.80 6.05
C GLY A 226 -22.57 -17.33 5.79
N LYS A 227 -22.22 -16.57 6.82
CA LYS A 227 -21.79 -15.15 6.70
C LYS A 227 -20.32 -14.94 7.06
N VAL A 228 -19.59 -16.01 7.39
CA VAL A 228 -18.24 -15.97 7.93
C VAL A 228 -17.25 -16.35 6.84
N ALA A 229 -16.20 -15.54 6.65
CA ALA A 229 -15.08 -15.90 5.78
C ALA A 229 -14.22 -16.96 6.50
N VAL A 230 -14.02 -18.11 5.87
CA VAL A 230 -13.35 -19.27 6.50
C VAL A 230 -12.05 -19.66 5.79
N GLY A 231 -11.70 -19.00 4.69
CA GLY A 231 -10.50 -19.35 3.93
C GLY A 231 -10.46 -18.67 2.57
N VAL A 232 -9.51 -19.11 1.74
CA VAL A 232 -9.34 -18.61 0.37
C VAL A 232 -9.01 -19.74 -0.59
N GLU A 233 -9.42 -19.58 -1.84
CA GLU A 233 -8.92 -20.36 -2.97
C GLU A 233 -7.90 -19.55 -3.75
N PHE A 234 -6.80 -20.18 -4.16
CA PHE A 234 -5.76 -19.54 -4.95
C PHE A 234 -5.14 -20.50 -5.96
N VAL A 235 -4.61 -19.94 -7.04
CA VAL A 235 -3.87 -20.69 -8.06
C VAL A 235 -2.37 -20.48 -7.85
N ARG A 236 -1.62 -21.56 -7.82
CA ARG A 236 -0.16 -21.53 -7.76
C ARG A 236 0.42 -22.65 -8.64
N ARG A 237 1.36 -22.30 -9.51
CA ARG A 237 1.99 -23.26 -10.46
C ARG A 237 0.96 -24.06 -11.27
N GLY A 238 -0.15 -23.42 -11.65
CA GLY A 238 -1.23 -24.04 -12.43
C GLY A 238 -2.22 -24.90 -11.65
N ALA A 239 -1.98 -25.15 -10.36
CA ALA A 239 -2.89 -25.92 -9.51
C ALA A 239 -3.74 -25.01 -8.64
N ARG A 240 -5.01 -25.40 -8.41
CA ARG A 240 -5.89 -24.77 -7.43
C ARG A 240 -5.56 -25.32 -6.04
N HIS A 241 -5.48 -24.41 -5.09
CA HIS A 241 -5.24 -24.68 -3.68
C HIS A 241 -6.32 -23.99 -2.84
N ARG A 242 -6.56 -24.57 -1.67
CA ARG A 242 -7.41 -24.01 -0.63
C ARG A 242 -6.62 -23.95 0.67
N VAL A 243 -6.86 -22.90 1.44
CA VAL A 243 -6.35 -22.77 2.81
C VAL A 243 -7.38 -22.08 3.67
N ASP A 244 -7.59 -22.62 4.86
CA ASP A 244 -8.60 -22.15 5.81
C ASP A 244 -7.98 -21.19 6.84
N ALA A 245 -8.76 -20.18 7.24
CA ALA A 245 -8.44 -19.23 8.30
C ALA A 245 -9.28 -19.53 9.54
N ARG A 246 -8.63 -19.59 10.71
CA ARG A 246 -9.28 -19.77 12.00
C ARG A 246 -9.94 -18.49 12.52
N ALA A 247 -9.36 -17.32 12.23
CA ALA A 247 -9.86 -16.03 12.69
C ALA A 247 -10.38 -15.19 11.51
N GLU A 248 -9.48 -14.65 10.68
CA GLU A 248 -9.87 -13.67 9.66
C GLU A 248 -9.11 -13.83 8.34
N VAL A 249 -9.76 -13.42 7.25
CA VAL A 249 -9.14 -13.21 5.94
C VAL A 249 -9.02 -11.70 5.71
N VAL A 250 -7.79 -11.22 5.53
CA VAL A 250 -7.48 -9.80 5.34
C VAL A 250 -7.16 -9.54 3.87
N LEU A 251 -7.97 -8.71 3.21
CA LEU A 251 -7.74 -8.28 1.83
C LEU A 251 -6.77 -7.09 1.78
N ALA A 252 -5.54 -7.33 1.35
CA ALA A 252 -4.49 -6.33 1.18
C ALA A 252 -3.93 -6.30 -0.26
N ALA A 253 -4.77 -6.62 -1.25
CA ALA A 253 -4.40 -6.75 -2.66
C ALA A 253 -4.32 -5.40 -3.41
N GLY A 254 -4.63 -4.29 -2.72
CA GLY A 254 -4.62 -2.94 -3.27
C GLY A 254 -5.95 -2.54 -3.90
N ALA A 255 -6.08 -1.24 -4.23
CA ALA A 255 -7.32 -0.62 -4.69
C ALA A 255 -7.92 -1.26 -5.96
N ILE A 256 -7.08 -1.86 -6.82
CA ILE A 256 -7.52 -2.50 -8.07
C ILE A 256 -7.92 -3.97 -7.86
N ASN A 257 -7.13 -4.74 -7.11
CA ASN A 257 -7.34 -6.20 -7.01
C ASN A 257 -8.27 -6.61 -5.87
N SER A 258 -8.29 -5.88 -4.75
CA SER A 258 -9.20 -6.19 -3.64
C SER A 258 -10.68 -6.22 -4.06
N PRO A 259 -11.23 -5.22 -4.78
CA PRO A 259 -12.63 -5.28 -5.23
C PRO A 259 -12.88 -6.43 -6.22
N GLN A 260 -11.91 -6.77 -7.08
CA GLN A 260 -12.07 -7.91 -7.99
C GLN A 260 -12.14 -9.25 -7.25
N ILE A 261 -11.35 -9.43 -6.19
CA ILE A 261 -11.43 -10.63 -5.34
C ILE A 261 -12.79 -10.70 -4.65
N LEU A 262 -13.28 -9.58 -4.10
CA LEU A 262 -14.62 -9.52 -3.50
C LEU A 262 -15.70 -9.89 -4.53
N GLN A 263 -15.64 -9.31 -5.73
CA GLN A 263 -16.58 -9.58 -6.80
C GLN A 263 -16.58 -11.05 -7.21
N ARG A 264 -15.40 -11.66 -7.43
CA ARG A 264 -15.28 -13.12 -7.70
C ARG A 264 -15.73 -14.00 -6.52
N SER A 265 -15.80 -13.43 -5.32
CA SER A 265 -16.34 -14.09 -4.13
C SER A 265 -17.87 -13.88 -3.95
N GLY A 266 -18.53 -13.25 -4.92
CA GLY A 266 -19.96 -12.97 -4.89
C GLY A 266 -20.35 -11.71 -4.10
N ILE A 267 -19.41 -10.83 -3.76
CA ILE A 267 -19.65 -9.58 -3.03
C ILE A 267 -19.38 -8.39 -3.94
N GLY A 268 -20.44 -7.70 -4.35
CA GLY A 268 -20.34 -6.54 -5.24
C GLY A 268 -21.68 -6.17 -5.90
N PRO A 269 -21.68 -5.29 -6.91
CA PRO A 269 -22.91 -4.85 -7.56
C PRO A 269 -23.61 -6.03 -8.24
N GLY A 270 -24.82 -6.39 -7.81
CA GLY A 270 -25.49 -7.63 -8.23
C GLY A 270 -25.58 -7.82 -9.75
N LYS A 271 -25.90 -6.75 -10.50
CA LYS A 271 -25.96 -6.77 -11.97
C LYS A 271 -24.60 -7.05 -12.62
N VAL A 272 -23.52 -6.46 -12.10
CA VAL A 272 -22.16 -6.67 -12.61
C VAL A 272 -21.74 -8.12 -12.38
N LEU A 273 -22.02 -8.67 -11.20
CA LEU A 273 -21.71 -10.06 -10.86
C LEU A 273 -22.47 -11.05 -11.76
N GLN A 274 -23.78 -10.85 -11.93
CA GLN A 274 -24.61 -11.69 -12.79
C GLN A 274 -24.15 -11.66 -14.25
N ALA A 275 -23.81 -10.48 -14.78
CA ALA A 275 -23.29 -10.34 -16.14
C ALA A 275 -21.94 -11.05 -16.33
N ALA A 276 -21.15 -11.18 -15.26
CA ALA A 276 -19.89 -11.91 -15.25
C ALA A 276 -20.04 -13.41 -14.91
N GLY A 277 -21.26 -13.91 -14.72
CA GLY A 277 -21.53 -15.31 -14.36
C GLY A 277 -21.12 -15.68 -12.93
N VAL A 278 -21.08 -14.71 -12.01
CA VAL A 278 -20.78 -14.92 -10.60
C VAL A 278 -22.05 -14.88 -9.76
N ASP A 279 -22.26 -15.90 -8.93
CA ASP A 279 -23.38 -15.94 -7.99
C ASP A 279 -23.31 -14.78 -6.99
N VAL A 280 -24.42 -14.06 -6.84
CA VAL A 280 -24.51 -12.92 -5.92
C VAL A 280 -24.72 -13.42 -4.50
N ARG A 281 -23.68 -13.33 -3.67
CA ARG A 281 -23.76 -13.60 -2.23
C ARG A 281 -24.27 -12.40 -1.45
N VAL A 282 -23.71 -11.22 -1.75
CA VAL A 282 -24.09 -9.95 -1.10
C VAL A 282 -24.06 -8.84 -2.15
N ASP A 283 -25.22 -8.22 -2.38
CA ASP A 283 -25.31 -7.05 -3.25
C ASP A 283 -24.74 -5.81 -2.53
N ARG A 284 -23.63 -5.31 -3.06
CA ARG A 284 -22.87 -4.17 -2.55
C ARG A 284 -22.42 -3.29 -3.70
N ALA A 285 -23.26 -2.33 -4.04
CA ALA A 285 -23.04 -1.39 -5.13
C ALA A 285 -21.70 -0.62 -5.04
N GLY A 286 -21.17 -0.38 -3.84
CA GLY A 286 -19.91 0.35 -3.67
C GLY A 286 -18.63 -0.43 -4.02
N VAL A 287 -18.69 -1.76 -4.21
CA VAL A 287 -17.48 -2.56 -4.45
C VAL A 287 -16.99 -2.36 -5.89
N GLY A 288 -15.84 -1.70 -6.02
CA GLY A 288 -15.24 -1.34 -7.32
C GLY A 288 -15.56 0.09 -7.77
N GLU A 289 -16.42 0.78 -7.03
CA GLU A 289 -16.82 2.17 -7.28
C GLU A 289 -15.99 3.16 -6.46
N ASN A 290 -16.20 4.46 -6.68
CA ASN A 290 -15.51 5.55 -5.99
C ASN A 290 -13.97 5.46 -6.11
N LEU A 291 -13.47 4.95 -7.25
CA LEU A 291 -12.05 4.95 -7.56
C LEU A 291 -11.57 6.40 -7.74
N GLN A 292 -10.54 6.76 -6.98
CA GLN A 292 -9.89 8.07 -7.02
C GLN A 292 -8.40 7.87 -7.27
N ASP A 293 -7.79 8.79 -8.01
CA ASP A 293 -6.34 8.84 -8.23
C ASP A 293 -5.90 10.30 -8.36
N HIS A 294 -4.62 10.58 -8.15
CA HIS A 294 -4.05 11.91 -8.36
C HIS A 294 -3.48 12.00 -9.78
N LEU A 295 -4.06 12.88 -10.60
CA LEU A 295 -3.57 13.14 -11.94
C LEU A 295 -2.25 13.93 -11.87
N GLU A 296 -1.20 13.39 -12.48
CA GLU A 296 0.11 14.04 -12.56
C GLU A 296 0.39 14.55 -13.98
N VAL A 297 0.99 15.73 -14.07
CA VAL A 297 1.53 16.29 -15.32
C VAL A 297 2.99 16.66 -15.09
N TYR A 298 3.86 16.20 -15.99
CA TYR A 298 5.28 16.52 -15.97
C TYR A 298 5.54 17.74 -16.85
N PHE A 299 6.10 18.79 -16.26
CA PHE A 299 6.70 19.92 -16.96
C PHE A 299 8.22 19.83 -16.76
N GLN A 300 8.95 19.62 -17.84
CA GLN A 300 10.42 19.55 -17.86
C GLN A 300 11.01 20.77 -18.55
#